data_AF-A0A947BM73-F1
#
_entry.id   AF-A0A947BM73-F1
#
_cell.length_a   1.000
_cell.length_b   1.000
_cell.length_c   1.000
_cell.angle_alpha   90.00
_cell.angle_beta   90.00
_cell.angle_gamma   90.00
#
_symmetry.space_group_name_H-M   'P 1'
#
loop_
_entity.id
_entity.type
_entity.pdbx_description
1 polymer ?
#
loop_
_entity_poly.entity_id
_entity_poly.type
_entity_poly.pdbx_seq_one_letter_code
_entity_poly.pdbx_strand_id
1 'polypeptide(L)'
;MDKNEKSVEDLSHTEHVDEDVLLLSLLAMAKLHGMPASENSPVAGLPLVDGQLTPKLFVRAAKRVGLSAKIIKRPLQQISGLLLPVVLLLKDNHACILLSKEADGQFKMLYPETGDSVTHVSLETLQEVYTGFAILANPIHDFGHRIQADISEKKGHWFWSTMLLSWRIYRDVLVASFLINLFAVVNPLFVMNVYDRVVPNDAQETLWVLAIGVAIVVVFDFTLRLLRSKFIDVAGKKADVILSSRLLEKVLGMKLSARPPSVGLFANNFREFDGIRDFITSMTITAMIDMPFVIIFLLVIYLLAGPLVLVPMLAIP
;
A
#
# COMPACT_ATOMS: atom_id res chain seq x y z
N MET A 1 47.30 -48.33 2.86
CA MET A 1 47.47 -47.29 3.90
C MET A 1 47.36 -45.95 3.20
N ASP A 2 46.21 -45.72 2.55
CA ASP A 2 46.13 -44.90 1.33
C ASP A 2 44.70 -44.37 1.12
N LYS A 3 44.19 -43.64 2.11
CA LYS A 3 42.83 -43.07 2.07
C LYS A 3 42.71 -41.65 2.65
N ASN A 4 43.81 -41.08 3.15
CA ASN A 4 43.81 -39.78 3.82
C ASN A 4 44.51 -38.66 3.04
N GLU A 5 45.21 -38.95 1.95
CA GLU A 5 45.83 -37.91 1.09
C GLU A 5 44.88 -37.40 -0.01
N LYS A 6 43.92 -38.22 -0.46
CA LYS A 6 42.95 -37.84 -1.50
C LYS A 6 41.85 -36.86 -1.06
N SER A 7 41.77 -36.52 0.22
CA SER A 7 40.73 -35.60 0.73
C SER A 7 41.22 -34.15 0.86
N VAL A 8 42.50 -33.87 0.59
CA VAL A 8 43.07 -32.51 0.65
C VAL A 8 43.20 -31.88 -0.74
N GLU A 9 43.35 -32.70 -1.80
CA GLU A 9 43.44 -32.21 -3.19
C GLU A 9 42.08 -31.74 -3.77
N ASP A 10 40.96 -32.26 -3.27
CA ASP A 10 39.60 -31.91 -3.78
C ASP A 10 39.07 -30.54 -3.30
N LEU A 11 39.81 -29.84 -2.43
CA LEU A 11 39.48 -28.45 -2.02
C LEU A 11 40.09 -27.40 -2.98
N SER A 12 40.87 -27.81 -3.97
CA SER A 12 41.52 -26.92 -4.94
C SER A 12 40.62 -26.48 -6.12
N HIS A 13 39.39 -26.98 -6.18
CA HIS A 13 38.40 -26.64 -7.21
C HIS A 13 37.14 -25.94 -6.66
N THR A 14 37.29 -25.14 -5.61
CA THR A 14 36.30 -24.08 -5.36
C THR A 14 36.66 -22.95 -6.30
N GLU A 15 35.93 -22.83 -7.42
CA GLU A 15 35.95 -21.62 -8.24
C GLU A 15 35.88 -20.43 -7.28
N HIS A 16 36.91 -19.56 -7.32
CA HIS A 16 36.83 -18.26 -6.66
C HIS A 16 35.69 -17.50 -7.34
N VAL A 17 34.46 -17.68 -6.83
CA VAL A 17 33.38 -16.72 -7.01
C VAL A 17 33.88 -15.51 -6.26
N ASP A 18 34.51 -14.60 -6.99
CA ASP A 18 34.96 -13.31 -6.49
C ASP A 18 33.70 -12.54 -6.12
N GLU A 19 33.21 -12.77 -4.90
CA GLU A 19 31.94 -12.23 -4.42
C GLU A 19 32.04 -10.70 -4.44
N ASP A 20 31.07 -10.06 -5.11
CA ASP A 20 31.04 -8.61 -5.23
C ASP A 20 30.72 -7.99 -3.85
N VAL A 21 31.78 -7.61 -3.13
CA VAL A 21 31.71 -7.08 -1.77
C VAL A 21 30.83 -5.82 -1.68
N LEU A 22 30.80 -5.02 -2.74
CA LEU A 22 29.97 -3.82 -2.81
C LEU A 22 28.50 -4.15 -3.04
N LEU A 23 28.21 -5.17 -3.86
CA LEU A 23 26.85 -5.70 -3.98
C LEU A 23 26.37 -6.30 -2.65
N LEU A 24 27.19 -7.10 -1.99
CA LEU A 24 26.86 -7.66 -0.67
C LEU A 24 26.64 -6.56 0.37
N SER A 25 27.49 -5.53 0.37
CA SER A 25 27.31 -4.33 1.22
C SER A 25 25.97 -3.63 0.94
N LEU A 26 25.57 -3.54 -0.33
CA LEU A 26 24.28 -2.94 -0.70
C LEU A 26 23.10 -3.77 -0.19
N LEU A 27 23.16 -5.09 -0.35
CA LEU A 27 22.12 -6.01 0.12
C LEU A 27 21.99 -5.98 1.64
N ALA A 28 23.13 -5.98 2.35
CA ALA A 28 23.16 -5.85 3.80
C ALA A 28 22.62 -4.48 4.26
N MET A 29 22.98 -3.36 3.60
CA MET A 29 22.38 -2.05 3.85
C MET A 29 20.87 -2.03 3.62
N ALA A 30 20.41 -2.66 2.54
CA ALA A 30 18.99 -2.74 2.23
C ALA A 30 18.23 -3.55 3.30
N LYS A 31 18.80 -4.66 3.76
CA LYS A 31 18.28 -5.48 4.88
C LYS A 31 18.22 -4.67 6.18
N LEU A 32 19.28 -3.92 6.52
CA LEU A 32 19.32 -3.06 7.72
C LEU A 32 18.24 -1.96 7.70
N HIS A 33 17.85 -1.49 6.53
CA HIS A 33 16.75 -0.53 6.35
C HIS A 33 15.37 -1.18 6.15
N GLY A 34 15.24 -2.50 6.30
CA GLY A 34 13.98 -3.22 6.14
C GLY A 34 13.50 -3.37 4.70
N MET A 35 14.41 -3.29 3.72
CA MET A 35 14.13 -3.40 2.28
C MET A 35 14.93 -4.57 1.68
N PRO A 36 14.63 -5.83 2.02
CA PRO A 36 15.36 -6.97 1.48
C PRO A 36 15.22 -7.02 -0.06
N ALA A 37 16.35 -7.19 -0.75
CA ALA A 37 16.41 -7.33 -2.20
C ALA A 37 17.01 -8.68 -2.58
N SER A 38 16.59 -9.24 -3.70
CA SER A 38 17.24 -10.44 -4.26
C SER A 38 18.61 -10.07 -4.83
N GLU A 39 19.57 -10.99 -4.74
CA GLU A 39 20.99 -10.76 -5.05
C GLU A 39 21.24 -10.08 -6.40
N ASN A 40 20.50 -10.48 -7.44
CA ASN A 40 20.70 -9.98 -8.80
C ASN A 40 19.84 -8.75 -9.17
N SER A 41 18.86 -8.38 -8.32
CA SER A 41 17.93 -7.27 -8.62
C SER A 41 18.61 -5.90 -8.69
N PRO A 42 19.53 -5.52 -7.77
CA PRO A 42 20.19 -4.22 -7.82
C PRO A 42 21.04 -4.03 -9.09
N VAL A 43 21.67 -5.12 -9.56
CA VAL A 43 22.65 -5.11 -10.66
C VAL A 43 22.07 -5.38 -12.04
N ALA A 44 20.81 -5.83 -12.14
CA ALA A 44 20.17 -6.22 -13.40
C ALA A 44 20.27 -5.15 -14.51
N GLY A 45 21.05 -5.40 -15.55
CA GLY A 45 21.25 -4.44 -16.66
C GLY A 45 22.07 -3.21 -16.32
N LEU A 46 22.94 -3.27 -15.29
CA LEU A 46 24.06 -2.34 -15.14
C LEU A 46 25.29 -2.88 -15.88
N PRO A 47 26.13 -2.00 -16.46
CA PRO A 47 27.40 -2.40 -17.06
C PRO A 47 28.43 -2.64 -15.94
N LEU A 48 28.41 -3.82 -15.33
CA LEU A 48 29.40 -4.22 -14.33
C LEU A 48 30.81 -4.25 -14.95
N VAL A 49 31.82 -3.93 -14.16
CA VAL A 49 33.23 -3.99 -14.57
C VAL A 49 33.82 -5.24 -13.95
N ASP A 50 34.31 -6.16 -14.77
CA ASP A 50 34.83 -7.47 -14.33
C ASP A 50 33.85 -8.27 -13.45
N GLY A 51 32.53 -8.11 -13.70
CA GLY A 51 31.49 -8.74 -12.90
C GLY A 51 31.18 -8.06 -11.56
N GLN A 52 31.88 -6.97 -11.22
CA GLN A 52 31.77 -6.29 -9.93
C GLN A 52 31.14 -4.89 -10.04
N LEU A 53 30.52 -4.46 -8.94
CA LEU A 53 29.84 -3.19 -8.78
C LEU A 53 30.84 -2.11 -8.40
N THR A 54 31.05 -1.15 -9.28
CA THR A 54 31.88 0.02 -8.92
C THR A 54 31.12 0.96 -7.96
N PRO A 55 31.81 1.79 -7.14
CA PRO A 55 31.15 2.77 -6.26
C PRO A 55 30.18 3.71 -7.01
N LYS A 56 30.49 4.07 -8.26
CA LYS A 56 29.59 4.90 -9.09
C LYS A 56 28.31 4.14 -9.46
N LEU A 57 28.42 2.86 -9.76
CA LEU A 57 27.28 2.00 -10.06
C LEU A 57 26.50 1.64 -8.80
N PHE A 58 27.15 1.56 -7.63
CA PHE A 58 26.49 1.38 -6.33
C PHE A 58 25.39 2.42 -6.12
N VAL A 59 25.65 3.69 -6.44
CA VAL A 59 24.65 4.76 -6.31
C VAL A 59 23.41 4.48 -7.17
N ARG A 60 23.59 3.92 -8.37
CA ARG A 60 22.50 3.56 -9.28
C ARG A 60 21.77 2.29 -8.83
N ALA A 61 22.52 1.29 -8.37
CA ALA A 61 21.99 0.04 -7.83
C ALA A 61 21.15 0.29 -6.57
N ALA A 62 21.63 1.15 -5.66
CA ALA A 62 20.92 1.56 -4.46
C ALA A 62 19.54 2.16 -4.76
N LYS A 63 19.44 3.01 -5.79
CA LYS A 63 18.16 3.62 -6.20
C LYS A 63 17.12 2.59 -6.60
N ARG A 64 17.55 1.44 -7.15
CA ARG A 64 16.64 0.35 -7.59
C ARG A 64 16.08 -0.44 -6.43
N VAL A 65 16.77 -0.47 -5.30
CA VAL A 65 16.30 -1.10 -4.04
C VAL A 65 15.65 -0.09 -3.09
N GLY A 66 15.31 1.11 -3.57
CA GLY A 66 14.62 2.12 -2.76
C GLY A 66 15.53 2.93 -1.83
N LEU A 67 16.85 2.87 -2.02
CA LEU A 67 17.84 3.64 -1.26
C LEU A 67 18.41 4.81 -2.09
N SER A 68 18.51 5.98 -1.49
CA SER A 68 19.29 7.10 -2.01
C SER A 68 20.70 6.96 -1.49
N ALA A 69 21.64 6.69 -2.38
CA ALA A 69 23.05 6.61 -2.04
C ALA A 69 23.85 7.83 -2.51
N LYS A 70 24.84 8.24 -1.72
CA LYS A 70 25.77 9.32 -2.07
C LYS A 70 27.17 8.98 -1.57
N ILE A 71 28.15 9.01 -2.47
CA ILE A 71 29.56 8.89 -2.13
C ILE A 71 30.03 10.20 -1.49
N ILE A 72 30.69 10.10 -0.35
CA ILE A 72 31.31 11.21 0.39
C ILE A 72 32.79 10.89 0.64
N LYS A 73 33.62 11.92 0.65
CA LYS A 73 35.01 11.85 1.10
C LYS A 73 35.11 12.51 2.46
N ARG A 74 35.27 11.74 3.54
CA ARG A 74 35.36 12.24 4.91
C ARG A 74 36.24 11.33 5.77
N PRO A 75 37.08 11.87 6.66
CA PRO A 75 37.76 11.05 7.66
C PRO A 75 36.77 10.47 8.67
N LEU A 76 37.12 9.33 9.30
CA LEU A 76 36.24 8.58 10.20
C LEU A 76 35.71 9.43 11.37
N GLN A 77 36.52 10.35 11.88
CA GLN A 77 36.16 11.25 12.97
C GLN A 77 35.07 12.26 12.57
N GLN A 78 34.99 12.67 11.30
CA GLN A 78 34.00 13.64 10.79
C GLN A 78 32.68 13.00 10.33
N ILE A 79 32.58 11.68 10.36
CA ILE A 79 31.31 10.99 10.11
C ILE A 79 30.45 11.09 11.37
N SER A 80 29.37 11.85 11.33
CA SER A 80 28.44 11.97 12.46
C SER A 80 27.76 10.64 12.75
N GLY A 81 27.56 10.30 14.03
CA GLY A 81 26.78 9.12 14.43
C GLY A 81 25.34 9.13 13.91
N LEU A 82 24.81 10.31 13.57
CA LEU A 82 23.47 10.48 12.97
C LEU A 82 23.39 9.98 11.50
N LEU A 83 24.52 9.72 10.85
CA LEU A 83 24.59 9.28 9.46
C LEU A 83 24.82 7.77 9.32
N LEU A 84 24.78 7.04 10.44
CA LEU A 84 24.94 5.59 10.47
C LEU A 84 23.57 4.89 10.26
N PRO A 85 23.53 3.70 9.63
CA PRO A 85 24.66 2.93 9.11
C PRO A 85 25.24 3.52 7.81
N VAL A 86 26.54 3.30 7.56
CA VAL A 86 27.24 3.79 6.37
C VAL A 86 28.19 2.74 5.81
N VAL A 87 28.31 2.64 4.47
CA VAL A 87 29.30 1.77 3.83
C VAL A 87 30.65 2.48 3.77
N LEU A 88 31.71 1.87 4.29
CA LEU A 88 33.08 2.34 4.20
C LEU A 88 33.80 1.61 3.07
N LEU A 89 34.53 2.36 2.24
CA LEU A 89 35.40 1.78 1.23
C LEU A 89 36.79 1.54 1.84
N LEU A 90 37.22 0.29 1.84
CA LEU A 90 38.50 -0.14 2.36
C LEU A 90 39.52 -0.29 1.23
N LYS A 91 40.80 -0.46 1.59
CA LYS A 91 41.87 -0.80 0.65
C LYS A 91 41.59 -2.16 -0.01
N ASP A 92 42.29 -2.41 -1.12
CA ASP A 92 42.22 -3.68 -1.85
C ASP A 92 40.81 -4.05 -2.32
N ASN A 93 39.99 -3.06 -2.68
CA ASN A 93 38.63 -3.23 -3.21
C ASN A 93 37.61 -3.86 -2.24
N HIS A 94 37.88 -3.84 -0.93
CA HIS A 94 36.95 -4.33 0.08
C HIS A 94 36.00 -3.22 0.57
N ALA A 95 34.90 -3.61 1.21
CA ALA A 95 33.95 -2.70 1.85
C ALA A 95 33.38 -3.29 3.14
N CYS A 96 33.05 -2.43 4.09
CA CYS A 96 32.36 -2.82 5.32
C CYS A 96 31.26 -1.83 5.68
N ILE A 97 30.31 -2.24 6.51
CA ILE A 97 29.23 -1.37 7.00
C ILE A 97 29.55 -0.96 8.42
N LEU A 98 29.68 0.34 8.65
CA LEU A 98 29.78 0.90 10.00
C LEU A 98 28.37 1.10 10.57
N LEU A 99 28.06 0.38 11.65
CA LEU A 99 26.74 0.37 12.29
C LEU A 99 26.62 1.43 13.39
N SER A 100 27.59 1.48 14.30
CA SER A 100 27.59 2.40 15.44
C SER A 100 29.01 2.76 15.87
N LYS A 101 29.14 3.93 16.51
CA LYS A 101 30.32 4.33 17.27
C LYS A 101 30.01 4.10 18.74
N GLU A 102 30.79 3.26 19.41
CA GLU A 102 30.59 2.93 20.81
C GLU A 102 31.31 3.92 21.73
N ALA A 103 30.84 4.03 22.97
CA ALA A 103 31.33 5.04 23.92
C ALA A 103 32.77 4.77 24.41
N ASP A 104 33.25 3.54 24.23
CA ASP A 104 34.61 3.08 24.53
C ASP A 104 35.63 3.39 23.41
N GLY A 105 35.19 4.03 22.32
CA GLY A 105 36.02 4.35 21.16
C GLY A 105 36.14 3.23 20.14
N GLN A 106 35.39 2.12 20.30
CA GLN A 106 35.29 1.04 19.32
C GLN A 106 34.26 1.34 18.23
N PHE A 107 34.50 0.80 17.04
CA PHE A 107 33.60 0.90 15.90
C PHE A 107 32.95 -0.46 15.65
N LYS A 108 31.63 -0.49 15.69
CA LYS A 108 30.85 -1.70 15.44
C LYS A 108 30.63 -1.83 13.94
N MET A 109 31.20 -2.86 13.33
CA MET A 109 31.22 -3.05 11.89
C MET A 109 30.62 -4.39 11.49
N LEU A 110 30.01 -4.42 10.32
CA LEU A 110 29.53 -5.63 9.67
C LEU A 110 30.31 -5.82 8.37
N TYR A 111 30.94 -6.99 8.24
CA TYR A 111 31.62 -7.42 7.02
C TYR A 111 30.67 -8.32 6.23
N PRO A 112 30.25 -7.92 5.02
CA PRO A 112 29.26 -8.68 4.25
C PRO A 112 29.68 -10.12 3.96
N GLU A 113 30.99 -10.34 3.79
CA GLU A 113 31.62 -11.64 3.49
C GLU A 113 31.55 -12.64 4.65
N THR A 114 31.36 -12.16 5.89
CA THR A 114 31.40 -13.00 7.11
C THR A 114 30.01 -13.35 7.66
N GLY A 115 28.95 -13.14 6.87
CA GLY A 115 27.60 -13.61 7.16
C GLY A 115 26.96 -13.02 8.42
N ASP A 116 26.54 -11.75 8.36
CA ASP A 116 25.91 -10.98 9.44
C ASP A 116 26.73 -10.85 10.76
N SER A 117 27.97 -11.32 10.78
CA SER A 117 28.87 -11.21 11.93
C SER A 117 29.25 -9.75 12.19
N VAL A 118 29.12 -9.34 13.45
CA VAL A 118 29.43 -7.99 13.90
C VAL A 118 30.74 -7.99 14.66
N THR A 119 31.70 -7.20 14.21
CA THR A 119 33.05 -7.10 14.77
C THR A 119 33.28 -5.71 15.35
N HIS A 120 33.98 -5.65 16.48
CA HIS A 120 34.42 -4.41 17.09
C HIS A 120 35.88 -4.16 16.70
N VAL A 121 36.16 -3.00 16.12
CA VAL A 121 37.52 -2.64 15.67
C VAL A 121 37.89 -1.27 16.22
N SER A 122 39.15 -1.14 16.64
CA SER A 122 39.70 0.10 17.16
C SER A 122 39.83 1.15 16.05
N LEU A 123 39.84 2.42 16.44
CA LEU A 123 40.03 3.54 15.51
C LEU A 123 41.33 3.43 14.71
N GLU A 124 42.41 2.98 15.35
CA GLU A 124 43.75 2.88 14.77
C GLU A 124 43.78 1.87 13.62
N THR A 125 43.29 0.65 13.89
CA THR A 125 43.22 -0.42 12.90
C THR A 125 42.31 -0.04 11.73
N LEU A 126 41.16 0.59 12.00
CA LEU A 126 40.23 0.99 10.94
C LEU A 126 40.81 2.13 10.07
N GLN A 127 41.56 3.05 10.67
CA GLN A 127 42.15 4.18 9.95
C GLN A 127 43.26 3.74 8.97
N GLU A 128 43.95 2.63 9.25
CA GLU A 128 44.97 2.06 8.34
C GLU A 128 44.36 1.48 7.06
N VAL A 129 43.20 0.85 7.16
CA VAL A 129 42.53 0.17 6.03
C VAL A 129 41.52 1.06 5.30
N TYR A 130 41.06 2.15 5.91
CA TYR A 130 40.06 3.03 5.34
C TYR A 130 40.64 3.95 4.23
N THR A 131 39.96 4.01 3.08
CA THR A 131 40.42 4.82 1.93
C THR A 131 40.06 6.31 2.01
N GLY A 132 39.26 6.72 3.00
CA GLY A 132 38.74 8.09 3.12
C GLY A 132 37.40 8.32 2.41
N PHE A 133 36.86 7.31 1.72
CA PHE A 133 35.57 7.39 1.03
C PHE A 133 34.51 6.51 1.71
N ALA A 134 33.31 7.05 1.86
CA ALA A 134 32.15 6.34 2.39
C ALA A 134 30.94 6.55 1.49
N ILE A 135 30.00 5.60 1.50
CA ILE A 135 28.73 5.69 0.80
C ILE A 135 27.62 5.77 1.83
N LEU A 136 27.01 6.95 1.93
CA LEU A 136 25.77 7.16 2.68
C LEU A 136 24.64 6.54 1.88
N ALA A 137 23.86 5.64 2.46
CA ALA A 137 22.66 5.12 1.83
C ALA A 137 21.50 5.25 2.82
N ASN A 138 20.47 5.99 2.44
CA ASN A 138 19.26 6.19 3.24
C ASN A 138 18.02 5.83 2.42
N PRO A 139 16.93 5.38 3.03
CA PRO A 139 15.67 5.17 2.34
C PRO A 139 15.22 6.41 1.56
N ILE A 140 14.80 6.23 0.31
CA ILE A 140 14.15 7.29 -0.46
C ILE A 140 12.77 7.50 0.18
N HIS A 141 12.61 8.63 0.88
CA HIS A 141 11.31 9.07 1.38
C HIS A 141 10.52 9.67 0.23
N ASP A 142 9.95 8.81 -0.61
CA ASP A 142 8.87 9.22 -1.49
C ASP A 142 7.56 9.22 -0.68
N PHE A 143 7.19 10.40 -0.17
CA PHE A 143 5.92 10.61 0.52
C PHE A 143 4.70 10.27 -0.38
N GLY A 144 4.90 10.07 -1.69
CA GLY A 144 3.85 9.69 -2.64
C GLY A 144 3.77 8.20 -3.00
N HIS A 145 4.76 7.37 -2.64
CA HIS A 145 4.87 5.99 -3.17
C HIS A 145 5.05 4.87 -2.13
N ARG A 146 4.93 5.17 -0.82
CA ARG A 146 4.99 4.15 0.26
C ARG A 146 3.69 3.42 0.58
N ILE A 147 2.66 3.51 -0.28
CA ILE A 147 1.50 2.61 -0.17
C ILE A 147 1.82 1.21 -0.75
N GLN A 148 2.90 1.02 -1.53
CA GLN A 148 3.10 -0.24 -2.26
C GLN A 148 4.14 -1.22 -1.70
N ALA A 149 5.05 -0.82 -0.82
CA ALA A 149 6.12 -1.74 -0.37
C ALA A 149 5.75 -2.60 0.85
N ASP A 150 4.71 -2.23 1.62
CA ASP A 150 4.29 -2.96 2.83
C ASP A 150 3.12 -3.95 2.59
N ILE A 151 2.80 -4.22 1.30
CA ILE A 151 1.67 -5.10 0.92
C ILE A 151 2.15 -6.54 0.61
N SER A 152 3.45 -6.81 0.61
CA SER A 152 3.95 -8.09 0.09
C SER A 152 3.89 -9.30 1.04
N GLU A 153 3.42 -9.17 2.30
CA GLU A 153 3.36 -10.32 3.22
C GLU A 153 2.03 -10.58 3.95
N LYS A 154 0.92 -10.00 3.51
CA LYS A 154 -0.41 -10.50 3.95
C LYS A 154 -1.29 -10.80 2.75
N LYS A 155 -1.42 -12.11 2.46
CA LYS A 155 -2.43 -12.70 1.57
C LYS A 155 -3.84 -12.38 2.12
N GLY A 156 -4.30 -11.16 1.92
CA GLY A 156 -5.63 -10.70 2.31
C GLY A 156 -5.68 -9.19 2.50
N HIS A 157 -6.64 -8.54 1.82
CA HIS A 157 -7.16 -7.20 2.11
C HIS A 157 -6.43 -5.94 1.58
N TRP A 158 -5.68 -6.00 0.47
CA TRP A 158 -5.28 -4.77 -0.27
C TRP A 158 -6.50 -3.90 -0.68
N PHE A 159 -7.65 -4.56 -0.88
CA PHE A 159 -8.95 -3.94 -1.16
C PHE A 159 -9.43 -3.07 0.01
N TRP A 160 -9.37 -3.60 1.23
CA TRP A 160 -9.87 -2.91 2.41
C TRP A 160 -8.95 -1.79 2.87
N SER A 161 -7.63 -1.92 2.69
CA SER A 161 -6.68 -0.85 3.03
C SER A 161 -6.84 0.39 2.13
N THR A 162 -7.25 0.22 0.87
CA THR A 162 -7.59 1.34 -0.02
C THR A 162 -8.95 1.95 0.31
N MET A 163 -9.92 1.12 0.72
CA MET A 163 -11.26 1.56 1.13
C MET A 163 -11.23 2.33 2.47
N LEU A 164 -10.41 1.91 3.43
CA LEU A 164 -10.23 2.59 4.73
C LEU A 164 -9.60 3.99 4.59
N LEU A 165 -8.80 4.24 3.55
CA LEU A 165 -8.19 5.55 3.32
C LEU A 165 -9.23 6.65 3.03
N SER A 166 -10.44 6.28 2.58
CA SER A 166 -11.56 7.19 2.30
C SER A 166 -12.73 7.04 3.27
N TRP A 167 -12.51 6.47 4.46
CA TRP A 167 -13.55 6.17 5.48
C TRP A 167 -14.48 7.35 5.80
N ARG A 168 -14.01 8.61 5.72
CA ARG A 168 -14.87 9.80 5.95
C ARG A 168 -16.00 9.91 4.94
N ILE A 169 -15.73 9.63 3.66
CA ILE A 169 -16.75 9.70 2.60
C ILE A 169 -17.74 8.55 2.76
N TYR A 170 -17.25 7.34 3.05
CA TYR A 170 -18.11 6.18 3.31
C TYR A 170 -18.98 6.36 4.56
N ARG A 171 -18.45 6.97 5.62
CA ARG A 171 -19.22 7.31 6.82
C ARG A 171 -20.36 8.27 6.50
N ASP A 172 -20.09 9.32 5.73
CA ASP A 172 -21.12 10.32 5.39
C ASP A 172 -22.20 9.71 4.47
N VAL A 173 -21.82 8.81 3.55
CA VAL A 173 -22.75 8.00 2.74
C VAL A 173 -23.57 7.04 3.61
N LEU A 174 -22.95 6.38 4.60
CA LEU A 174 -23.62 5.45 5.51
C LEU A 174 -24.65 6.18 6.39
N VAL A 175 -24.30 7.34 6.93
CA VAL A 175 -25.23 8.19 7.69
C VAL A 175 -26.39 8.66 6.82
N ALA A 176 -26.12 9.07 5.57
CA ALA A 176 -27.17 9.45 4.63
C ALA A 176 -28.10 8.26 4.30
N SER A 177 -27.55 7.09 3.99
CA SER A 177 -28.33 5.86 3.76
C SER A 177 -29.16 5.48 5.00
N PHE A 178 -28.61 5.63 6.21
CA PHE A 178 -29.35 5.37 7.45
C PHE A 178 -30.59 6.26 7.58
N LEU A 179 -30.43 7.57 7.38
CA LEU A 179 -31.54 8.52 7.49
C LEU A 179 -32.58 8.34 6.38
N ILE A 180 -32.15 8.06 5.15
CA ILE A 180 -33.05 7.74 4.02
C ILE A 180 -33.89 6.49 4.34
N ASN A 181 -33.25 5.43 4.84
CA ASN A 181 -33.94 4.19 5.19
C ASN A 181 -34.91 4.39 6.38
N LEU A 182 -34.58 5.26 7.33
CA LEU A 182 -35.49 5.61 8.42
C LEU A 182 -36.72 6.39 7.90
N PHE A 183 -36.51 7.36 7.00
CA PHE A 183 -37.60 8.13 6.41
C PHE A 183 -38.49 7.30 5.48
N ALA A 184 -37.96 6.24 4.87
CA ALA A 184 -38.76 5.32 4.07
C ALA A 184 -39.89 4.64 4.87
N VAL A 185 -39.74 4.48 6.20
CA VAL A 185 -40.79 3.93 7.08
C VAL A 185 -41.93 4.93 7.34
N VAL A 186 -41.67 6.23 7.17
CA VAL A 186 -42.66 7.28 7.45
C VAL A 186 -43.87 7.19 6.52
N ASN A 187 -43.68 6.82 5.25
CA ASN A 187 -44.78 6.73 4.29
C ASN A 187 -45.79 5.60 4.64
N PRO A 188 -45.38 4.35 4.89
CA PRO A 188 -46.28 3.32 5.43
C PRO A 188 -46.99 3.72 6.72
N LEU A 189 -46.27 4.33 7.67
CA LEU A 189 -46.87 4.78 8.93
C LEU A 189 -47.89 5.91 8.73
N PHE A 190 -47.65 6.82 7.79
CA PHE A 190 -48.60 7.86 7.43
C PHE A 190 -49.87 7.27 6.84
N VAL A 191 -49.75 6.38 5.85
CA VAL A 191 -50.90 5.71 5.24
C VAL A 191 -51.68 4.96 6.32
N MET A 192 -51.00 4.20 7.18
CA MET A 192 -51.64 3.49 8.30
C MET A 192 -52.40 4.44 9.23
N ASN A 193 -51.76 5.52 9.70
CA ASN A 193 -52.42 6.49 10.58
C ASN A 193 -53.61 7.18 9.90
N VAL A 194 -53.49 7.51 8.61
CA VAL A 194 -54.56 8.16 7.87
C VAL A 194 -55.76 7.23 7.72
N TYR A 195 -55.55 6.00 7.25
CA TYR A 195 -56.64 5.06 7.02
C TYR A 195 -57.26 4.51 8.30
N ASP A 196 -56.46 4.20 9.32
CA ASP A 196 -56.96 3.56 10.54
C ASP A 196 -57.52 4.56 11.54
N ARG A 197 -57.01 5.80 11.54
CA ARG A 197 -57.32 6.78 12.59
C ARG A 197 -57.95 8.05 12.07
N VAL A 198 -57.45 8.62 10.97
CA VAL A 198 -57.91 9.94 10.52
C VAL A 198 -59.21 9.85 9.74
N VAL A 199 -59.29 8.94 8.76
CA VAL A 199 -60.46 8.75 7.90
C VAL A 199 -61.69 8.30 8.71
N PRO A 200 -61.61 7.33 9.65
CA PRO A 200 -62.79 6.87 10.39
C PRO A 200 -63.30 7.89 11.41
N ASN A 201 -62.42 8.75 11.95
CA ASN A 201 -62.77 9.75 12.97
C ASN A 201 -63.01 11.15 12.40
N ASP A 202 -62.99 11.33 11.07
CA ASP A 202 -63.06 12.62 10.37
C ASP A 202 -62.15 13.70 10.98
N ALA A 203 -60.94 13.29 11.39
CA ALA A 203 -60.02 14.12 12.17
C ALA A 203 -59.17 15.04 11.26
N GLN A 204 -59.80 16.01 10.60
CA GLN A 204 -59.16 16.85 9.58
C GLN A 204 -57.95 17.64 10.10
N GLU A 205 -58.00 18.14 11.34
CA GLU A 205 -56.88 18.83 11.97
C GLU A 205 -55.65 17.91 12.12
N THR A 206 -55.87 16.63 12.46
CA THR A 206 -54.79 15.64 12.56
C THR A 206 -54.22 15.30 11.19
N LEU A 207 -55.07 15.27 10.15
CA LEU A 207 -54.63 15.05 8.77
C LEU A 207 -53.63 16.10 8.32
N TRP A 208 -53.95 17.38 8.51
CA TRP A 208 -53.09 18.48 8.08
C TRP A 208 -51.76 18.48 8.81
N VAL A 209 -51.76 18.22 10.13
CA VAL A 209 -50.52 18.11 10.91
C VAL A 209 -49.65 16.95 10.42
N LEU A 210 -50.23 15.77 10.21
CA LEU A 210 -49.51 14.61 9.67
C LEU A 210 -49.00 14.86 8.25
N ALA A 211 -49.82 15.47 7.38
CA ALA A 211 -49.48 15.76 6.00
C ALA A 211 -48.29 16.73 5.91
N ILE A 212 -48.30 17.80 6.72
CA ILE A 212 -47.16 18.74 6.79
C ILE A 212 -45.92 18.04 7.31
N GLY A 213 -46.04 17.21 8.36
CA GLY A 213 -44.92 16.44 8.90
C GLY A 213 -44.29 15.52 7.85
N VAL A 214 -45.11 14.77 7.11
CA VAL A 214 -44.64 13.88 6.05
C VAL A 214 -44.07 14.66 4.87
N ALA A 215 -44.67 15.79 4.48
CA ALA A 215 -44.14 16.64 3.44
C ALA A 215 -42.71 17.11 3.77
N ILE A 216 -42.46 17.52 5.01
CA ILE A 216 -41.12 17.88 5.50
C ILE A 216 -40.18 16.68 5.39
N VAL A 217 -40.59 15.50 5.88
CA VAL A 217 -39.79 14.28 5.79
C VAL A 217 -39.43 13.95 4.34
N VAL A 218 -40.39 14.02 3.41
CA VAL A 218 -40.15 13.76 1.98
C VAL A 218 -39.14 14.75 1.37
N VAL A 219 -39.19 16.02 1.75
CA VAL A 219 -38.21 17.03 1.30
C VAL A 219 -36.81 16.71 1.85
N PHE A 220 -36.69 16.35 3.13
CA PHE A 220 -35.41 15.96 3.73
C PHE A 220 -34.86 14.68 3.11
N ASP A 221 -35.71 13.68 2.94
CA ASP A 221 -35.40 12.42 2.30
C ASP A 221 -34.87 12.65 0.87
N PHE A 222 -35.56 13.45 0.06
CA PHE A 222 -35.09 13.84 -1.28
C PHE A 222 -33.73 14.54 -1.23
N THR A 223 -33.54 15.48 -0.30
CA THR A 223 -32.28 16.21 -0.13
C THR A 223 -31.14 15.26 0.26
N LEU A 224 -31.37 14.30 1.15
CA LEU A 224 -30.39 13.30 1.55
C LEU A 224 -30.03 12.36 0.41
N ARG A 225 -30.99 11.94 -0.41
CA ARG A 225 -30.73 11.14 -1.61
C ARG A 225 -29.82 11.89 -2.59
N LEU A 226 -30.06 13.20 -2.78
CA LEU A 226 -29.19 14.05 -3.59
C LEU A 226 -27.78 14.13 -3.00
N LEU A 227 -27.64 14.42 -1.70
CA LEU A 227 -26.34 14.48 -1.04
C LEU A 227 -25.57 13.16 -1.15
N ARG A 228 -26.27 12.03 -0.92
CA ARG A 228 -25.71 10.68 -1.09
C ARG A 228 -25.16 10.47 -2.50
N SER A 229 -25.95 10.81 -3.52
CA SER A 229 -25.50 10.72 -4.92
C SER A 229 -24.27 11.59 -5.18
N LYS A 230 -24.25 12.83 -4.70
CA LYS A 230 -23.10 13.73 -4.87
C LYS A 230 -21.84 13.22 -4.18
N PHE A 231 -21.96 12.58 -3.02
CA PHE A 231 -20.81 11.99 -2.32
C PHE A 231 -20.25 10.77 -3.08
N ILE A 232 -21.12 9.92 -3.62
CA ILE A 232 -20.72 8.81 -4.48
C ILE A 232 -20.02 9.33 -5.74
N ASP A 233 -20.57 10.36 -6.40
CA ASP A 233 -19.96 10.98 -7.58
C ASP A 233 -18.56 11.55 -7.29
N VAL A 234 -18.40 12.22 -6.15
CA VAL A 234 -17.10 12.79 -5.74
C VAL A 234 -16.09 11.69 -5.43
N ALA A 235 -16.53 10.59 -4.80
CA ALA A 235 -15.68 9.43 -4.56
C ALA A 235 -15.23 8.79 -5.89
N GLY A 236 -16.15 8.60 -6.83
CA GLY A 236 -15.87 8.07 -8.17
C GLY A 236 -14.87 8.93 -8.93
N LYS A 237 -15.07 10.25 -8.98
CA LYS A 237 -14.15 11.18 -9.65
C LYS A 237 -12.74 11.17 -9.05
N LYS A 238 -12.61 11.09 -7.72
CA LYS A 238 -11.29 10.97 -7.08
C LYS A 238 -10.61 9.65 -7.43
N ALA A 239 -11.35 8.55 -7.41
CA ALA A 239 -10.82 7.24 -7.79
C ALA A 239 -10.36 7.21 -9.25
N ASP A 240 -11.11 7.84 -10.16
CA ASP A 240 -10.79 7.97 -11.57
C ASP A 240 -9.50 8.77 -11.80
N VAL A 241 -9.36 9.95 -11.19
CA VAL A 241 -8.14 10.79 -11.32
C VAL A 241 -6.88 10.06 -10.83
N ILE A 242 -6.97 9.35 -9.70
CA ILE A 242 -5.84 8.59 -9.14
C ILE A 242 -5.47 7.43 -10.07
N LEU A 243 -6.45 6.80 -10.70
CA LEU A 243 -6.18 5.72 -11.63
C LEU A 243 -5.56 6.24 -12.91
N SER A 244 -6.23 7.20 -13.54
CA SER A 244 -5.82 7.80 -14.79
C SER A 244 -4.38 8.31 -14.71
N SER A 245 -4.00 8.96 -13.61
CA SER A 245 -2.61 9.39 -13.38
C SER A 245 -1.61 8.23 -13.28
N ARG A 246 -1.92 7.17 -12.52
CA ARG A 246 -1.07 5.96 -12.43
C ARG A 246 -0.93 5.24 -13.77
N LEU A 247 -1.99 5.25 -14.59
CA LEU A 247 -1.96 4.66 -15.92
C LEU A 247 -1.12 5.46 -16.88
N LEU A 248 -1.30 6.78 -16.89
CA LEU A 248 -0.50 7.67 -17.72
C LEU A 248 0.99 7.54 -17.36
N GLU A 249 1.31 7.50 -16.07
CA GLU A 249 2.67 7.30 -15.58
C GLU A 249 3.26 5.96 -16.03
N LYS A 250 2.48 4.87 -15.97
CA LYS A 250 2.91 3.53 -16.40
C LYS A 250 3.10 3.43 -17.92
N VAL A 251 2.28 4.14 -18.70
CA VAL A 251 2.39 4.22 -20.16
C VAL A 251 3.60 5.06 -20.56
N LEU A 252 3.81 6.21 -19.93
CA LEU A 252 4.94 7.10 -20.21
C LEU A 252 6.28 6.50 -19.76
N GLY A 253 6.30 5.68 -18.70
CA GLY A 253 7.48 4.99 -18.20
C GLY A 253 7.83 3.67 -18.92
N MET A 254 7.02 3.22 -19.88
CA MET A 254 7.22 1.94 -20.56
C MET A 254 8.38 2.00 -21.57
N LYS A 255 9.38 1.12 -21.42
CA LYS A 255 10.48 1.01 -22.38
C LYS A 255 9.98 0.45 -23.72
N LEU A 256 10.52 0.93 -24.84
CA LEU A 256 10.10 0.60 -26.20
C LEU A 256 10.11 -0.92 -26.52
N SER A 257 10.94 -1.70 -25.82
CA SER A 257 11.05 -3.15 -25.95
C SER A 257 9.91 -3.95 -25.29
N ALA A 258 9.14 -3.34 -24.38
CA ALA A 258 8.00 -3.96 -23.70
C ALA A 258 6.64 -3.46 -24.22
N ARG A 259 6.64 -2.78 -25.36
CA ARG A 259 5.44 -2.24 -25.99
C ARG A 259 4.59 -3.41 -26.53
N PRO A 260 3.33 -3.57 -26.09
CA PRO A 260 2.46 -4.63 -26.59
C PRO A 260 2.18 -4.43 -28.09
N PRO A 261 2.02 -5.52 -28.86
CA PRO A 261 1.93 -5.48 -30.33
C PRO A 261 0.67 -4.78 -30.86
N SER A 262 -0.35 -4.54 -30.02
CA SER A 262 -1.46 -3.66 -30.38
C SER A 262 -1.91 -2.80 -29.21
N VAL A 263 -2.13 -1.51 -29.50
CA VAL A 263 -2.63 -0.51 -28.56
C VAL A 263 -4.09 -0.82 -28.16
N GLY A 264 -4.81 -1.56 -28.99
CA GLY A 264 -6.23 -1.91 -28.80
C GLY A 264 -6.50 -3.05 -27.82
N LEU A 265 -5.69 -4.12 -27.81
CA LEU A 265 -5.86 -5.25 -26.88
C LEU A 265 -5.52 -4.86 -25.43
N PHE A 266 -4.52 -3.99 -25.26
CA PHE A 266 -4.17 -3.44 -23.95
C PHE A 266 -5.23 -2.48 -23.41
N ALA A 267 -5.84 -1.66 -24.28
CA ALA A 267 -6.94 -0.77 -23.91
C ALA A 267 -8.23 -1.54 -23.54
N ASN A 268 -8.49 -2.69 -24.17
CA ASN A 268 -9.69 -3.49 -23.92
C ASN A 268 -9.63 -4.24 -22.58
N ASN A 269 -8.50 -4.88 -22.26
CA ASN A 269 -8.29 -5.52 -20.95
C ASN A 269 -8.24 -4.50 -19.80
N PHE A 270 -7.92 -3.23 -20.10
CA PHE A 270 -7.93 -2.14 -19.13
C PHE A 270 -9.33 -1.62 -18.83
N ARG A 271 -10.18 -1.49 -19.86
CA ARG A 271 -11.58 -1.09 -19.69
C ARG A 271 -12.37 -2.10 -18.85
N GLU A 272 -11.99 -3.36 -18.88
CA GLU A 272 -12.56 -4.39 -17.98
C GLU A 272 -12.18 -4.16 -16.52
N PHE A 273 -10.98 -3.63 -16.22
CA PHE A 273 -10.58 -3.25 -14.85
C PHE A 273 -11.26 -1.96 -14.35
N ASP A 274 -11.55 -1.01 -15.24
CA ASP A 274 -12.41 0.15 -14.93
C ASP A 274 -13.86 -0.29 -14.71
N GLY A 275 -14.36 -1.24 -15.50
CA GLY A 275 -15.66 -1.86 -15.30
C GLY A 275 -15.78 -2.56 -13.94
N ILE A 276 -14.77 -3.33 -13.52
CA ILE A 276 -14.73 -3.97 -12.19
C ILE A 276 -14.68 -2.92 -11.07
N ARG A 277 -13.95 -1.82 -11.29
CA ARG A 277 -13.89 -0.70 -10.34
C ARG A 277 -15.22 0.03 -10.24
N ASP A 278 -15.84 0.43 -11.34
CA ASP A 278 -17.14 1.12 -11.34
C ASP A 278 -18.25 0.23 -10.76
N PHE A 279 -18.19 -1.08 -11.05
CA PHE A 279 -19.09 -2.09 -10.49
C PHE A 279 -18.94 -2.23 -8.96
N ILE A 280 -17.71 -2.20 -8.46
CA ILE A 280 -17.46 -2.26 -7.02
C ILE A 280 -17.74 -0.91 -6.34
N THR A 281 -17.39 0.21 -6.96
CA THR A 281 -17.38 1.54 -6.32
C THR A 281 -18.78 2.17 -6.21
N SER A 282 -19.71 1.84 -7.11
CA SER A 282 -21.01 2.51 -7.15
C SER A 282 -22.20 1.63 -6.76
N MET A 283 -22.31 0.42 -7.33
CA MET A 283 -23.47 -0.44 -7.12
C MET A 283 -23.28 -1.41 -5.94
N THR A 284 -22.12 -2.08 -5.86
CA THR A 284 -21.85 -3.08 -4.81
C THR A 284 -21.74 -2.45 -3.42
N ILE A 285 -21.06 -1.31 -3.29
CA ILE A 285 -20.92 -0.62 -1.99
C ILE A 285 -22.28 -0.13 -1.48
N THR A 286 -23.10 0.47 -2.36
CA THR A 286 -24.43 0.93 -1.97
C THR A 286 -25.31 -0.24 -1.54
N ALA A 287 -25.26 -1.36 -2.28
CA ALA A 287 -25.97 -2.58 -1.89
C ALA A 287 -25.48 -3.16 -0.55
N MET A 288 -24.16 -3.17 -0.30
CA MET A 288 -23.59 -3.59 0.99
C MET A 288 -24.04 -2.68 2.15
N ILE A 289 -24.09 -1.37 1.92
CA ILE A 289 -24.53 -0.39 2.92
C ILE A 289 -26.04 -0.54 3.18
N ASP A 290 -26.83 -0.82 2.15
CA ASP A 290 -28.28 -0.92 2.26
C ASP A 290 -28.73 -2.31 2.78
N MET A 291 -27.91 -3.36 2.64
CA MET A 291 -28.18 -4.73 3.12
C MET A 291 -28.63 -4.84 4.60
N PRO A 292 -27.94 -4.23 5.59
CA PRO A 292 -28.40 -4.28 6.99
C PRO A 292 -29.77 -3.62 7.20
N PHE A 293 -30.15 -2.66 6.35
CA PHE A 293 -31.44 -1.99 6.45
C PHE A 293 -32.59 -2.85 5.94
N VAL A 294 -32.33 -3.80 5.04
CA VAL A 294 -33.35 -4.78 4.62
C VAL A 294 -33.85 -5.56 5.83
N ILE A 295 -32.96 -5.98 6.73
CA ILE A 295 -33.34 -6.69 7.97
C ILE A 295 -34.21 -5.80 8.86
N ILE A 296 -33.84 -4.52 9.02
CA ILE A 296 -34.62 -3.55 9.78
C ILE A 296 -36.00 -3.35 9.14
N PHE A 297 -36.08 -3.28 7.81
CA PHE A 297 -37.35 -3.11 7.09
C PHE A 297 -38.25 -4.33 7.26
N LEU A 298 -37.70 -5.54 7.15
CA LEU A 298 -38.42 -6.78 7.43
C LEU A 298 -38.92 -6.82 8.88
N LEU A 299 -38.10 -6.40 9.85
CA LEU A 299 -38.53 -6.29 11.26
C LEU A 299 -39.70 -5.31 11.40
N VAL A 300 -39.61 -4.13 10.80
CA VAL A 300 -40.69 -3.13 10.85
C VAL A 300 -41.97 -3.66 10.20
N ILE A 301 -41.88 -4.29 9.03
CA ILE A 301 -43.04 -4.91 8.37
C ILE A 301 -43.63 -6.02 9.24
N TYR A 302 -42.79 -6.86 9.86
CA TYR A 302 -43.25 -7.89 10.78
C TYR A 302 -43.98 -7.30 12.00
N LEU A 303 -43.48 -6.20 12.57
CA LEU A 303 -44.14 -5.52 13.69
C LEU A 303 -45.48 -4.90 13.29
N LEU A 304 -45.61 -4.40 12.06
CA LEU A 304 -46.83 -3.74 11.58
C LEU A 304 -47.88 -4.72 11.03
N ALA A 305 -47.46 -5.74 10.29
CA ALA A 305 -48.32 -6.63 9.51
C ALA A 305 -48.19 -8.13 9.88
N GLY A 306 -47.34 -8.46 10.86
CA GLY A 306 -47.16 -9.83 11.36
C GLY A 306 -46.66 -10.80 10.27
N PRO A 307 -47.36 -11.92 10.02
CA PRO A 307 -46.93 -12.94 9.05
C PRO A 307 -46.84 -12.44 7.60
N LEU A 308 -47.48 -11.31 7.25
CA LEU A 308 -47.42 -10.77 5.89
C LEU A 308 -45.99 -10.44 5.42
N VAL A 309 -45.03 -10.29 6.34
CA VAL A 309 -43.61 -10.10 6.01
C VAL A 309 -43.02 -11.24 5.16
N LEU A 310 -43.60 -12.44 5.24
CA LEU A 310 -43.12 -13.60 4.48
C LEU A 310 -43.22 -13.39 2.96
N VAL A 311 -44.17 -12.56 2.51
CA VAL A 311 -44.35 -12.25 1.08
C VAL A 311 -43.16 -11.46 0.51
N PRO A 312 -42.77 -10.29 1.03
CA PRO A 312 -41.57 -9.60 0.58
C PRO A 312 -40.29 -10.39 0.88
N MET A 313 -40.23 -11.17 1.97
CA MET A 313 -39.06 -12.01 2.26
C MET A 313 -38.80 -13.07 1.18
N LEU A 314 -39.85 -13.69 0.62
CA LEU A 314 -39.73 -14.66 -0.48
C LEU A 314 -39.52 -13.99 -1.84
N ALA A 315 -39.86 -12.71 -1.99
CA ALA A 315 -39.70 -11.95 -3.22
C ALA A 315 -38.30 -11.33 -3.39
N ILE A 316 -37.53 -11.19 -2.30
CA ILE A 316 -36.13 -10.77 -2.34
C ILE A 316 -35.30 -11.97 -2.85
N PRO A 317 -34.60 -11.82 -4.01
CA PRO A 317 -33.79 -12.90 -4.60
C PRO A 317 -32.53 -13.20 -3.79
#